data_AF-A0A498I1L5-F1
#
_entry.id   AF-A0A498I1L5-F1
#
_cell.length_a   1.000
_cell.length_b   1.000
_cell.length_c   1.000
_cell.angle_alpha   90.00
_cell.angle_beta   90.00
_cell.angle_gamma   90.00
#
_symmetry.space_group_name_H-M   'P 1'
#
loop_
_entity.id
_entity.type
_entity.pdbx_description
1 polymer ?
#
loop_
_entity_poly.entity_id
_entity_poly.type
_entity_poly.pdbx_seq_one_letter_code
_entity_poly.pdbx_strand_id
1 'polypeptide(L)'
;MPSAGSRGHSSLLDRWRLGGGCNYGIWDISYPLTVLSNPHTQNADNQLLVENQKPMELFVQGSREKAPALTMTMVEEGHYAVDFHAQLSTLQAFSTCVAILHGTETFAAAGQERNTQL
;
A
#
# COMPACT_ATOMS: atom_id res chain seq x y z
N MET A 1 5.59 -38.74 13.69
CA MET A 1 4.41 -37.98 14.16
C MET A 1 4.77 -36.51 14.17
N PRO A 2 4.27 -35.65 13.26
CA PRO A 2 4.53 -34.22 13.37
C PRO A 2 3.56 -33.60 14.36
N SER A 3 4.15 -32.84 15.28
CA SER A 3 3.52 -32.13 16.39
C SER A 3 2.55 -31.05 15.90
N ALA A 4 1.39 -31.02 16.56
CA ALA A 4 0.41 -29.95 16.51
C ALA A 4 1.00 -28.68 17.16
N GLY A 5 1.62 -27.83 16.35
CA GLY A 5 1.77 -26.42 16.67
C GLY A 5 0.74 -25.66 15.85
N SER A 6 -0.20 -24.97 16.48
CA SER A 6 -1.12 -24.06 15.81
C SER A 6 -0.30 -22.96 15.12
N ARG A 7 0.10 -23.20 13.88
CA ARG A 7 0.77 -22.22 13.04
C ARG A 7 -0.31 -21.20 12.67
N GLY A 8 -0.24 -20.01 13.25
CA GLY A 8 -1.13 -18.91 12.91
C GLY A 8 -1.13 -18.64 11.40
N HIS A 9 -2.18 -18.00 10.90
CA HIS A 9 -2.28 -17.64 9.49
C HIS A 9 -1.00 -16.94 9.01
N SER A 10 -0.53 -17.29 7.81
CA SER A 10 0.65 -16.69 7.19
C SER A 10 0.51 -15.17 7.10
N SER A 11 1.62 -14.46 7.31
CA SER A 11 1.61 -13.00 7.25
C SER A 11 1.18 -12.51 5.86
N LEU A 12 0.66 -11.28 5.77
CA LEU A 12 0.30 -10.70 4.47
C LEU A 12 1.51 -10.65 3.51
N LEU A 13 2.71 -10.38 4.03
CA LEU A 13 3.94 -10.36 3.24
C LEU A 13 4.35 -11.74 2.73
N ASP A 14 4.20 -12.77 3.55
CA ASP A 14 4.53 -14.14 3.12
C ASP A 14 3.55 -14.63 2.06
N ARG A 15 2.25 -14.34 2.23
CA ARG A 15 1.25 -14.64 1.21
C ARG A 15 1.46 -13.85 -0.08
N TRP A 16 1.86 -12.58 0.02
CA TRP A 16 2.21 -11.74 -1.13
C TRP A 16 3.39 -12.31 -1.93
N ARG A 17 4.48 -12.69 -1.24
CA ARG A 17 5.67 -13.29 -1.88
C ARG A 17 5.39 -14.61 -2.60
N LEU A 18 4.43 -15.38 -2.10
CA LEU A 18 4.00 -16.65 -2.70
C LEU A 18 2.92 -16.48 -3.79
N GLY A 19 2.59 -15.23 -4.19
CA GLY A 19 1.57 -14.97 -5.20
C GLY A 19 0.15 -15.37 -4.76
N GLY A 20 -0.11 -15.42 -3.46
CA GLY A 20 -1.39 -15.88 -2.90
C GLY A 20 -1.54 -17.41 -2.81
N GLY A 21 -0.54 -18.19 -3.25
CA GLY A 21 -0.53 -19.64 -3.13
C GLY A 21 0.09 -20.10 -1.82
N CYS A 22 -0.64 -20.84 -0.98
CA CYS A 22 -0.02 -21.57 0.12
C CYS A 22 0.36 -22.98 -0.36
N ASN A 23 1.65 -23.34 -0.21
CA ASN A 23 2.18 -24.68 -0.53
C ASN A 23 1.75 -25.77 0.48
N TYR A 24 0.71 -25.52 1.28
CA TYR A 24 0.18 -26.45 2.27
C TYR A 24 -1.17 -26.96 1.74
N GLY A 25 -1.15 -28.15 1.12
CA GLY A 25 -2.25 -28.65 0.28
C GLY A 25 -3.63 -28.70 0.93
N ILE A 26 -4.68 -28.58 0.09
CA ILE A 26 -6.11 -28.94 0.27
C ILE A 26 -6.87 -28.44 1.53
N TRP A 27 -6.21 -27.94 2.58
CA TRP A 27 -6.86 -27.40 3.78
C TRP A 27 -6.75 -25.88 3.95
N ASP A 28 -5.94 -25.20 3.13
CA ASP A 28 -5.79 -23.76 3.22
C ASP A 28 -6.68 -23.07 2.18
N ILE A 29 -7.87 -22.66 2.63
CA ILE A 29 -8.66 -21.66 1.93
C ILE A 29 -7.83 -20.38 2.00
N SER A 30 -7.00 -20.15 1.00
CA SER A 30 -6.22 -18.92 0.91
C SER A 30 -7.21 -17.75 0.92
N TYR A 31 -7.20 -16.99 2.01
CA TYR A 31 -7.96 -15.76 2.07
C TYR A 31 -7.53 -14.90 0.88
N PRO A 32 -8.47 -14.45 0.02
CA PRO A 32 -8.12 -13.69 -1.17
C PRO A 32 -7.38 -12.42 -0.74
N LEU A 33 -6.20 -12.22 -1.29
CA LEU A 33 -5.44 -10.99 -1.09
C LEU A 33 -6.00 -9.93 -2.04
N THR A 34 -6.53 -8.85 -1.48
CA THR A 34 -6.85 -7.65 -2.24
C THR A 34 -5.59 -6.81 -2.35
N VAL A 35 -5.16 -6.52 -3.58
CA VAL A 35 -3.99 -5.68 -3.84
C VAL A 35 -4.46 -4.28 -4.15
N LEU A 36 -3.92 -3.31 -3.42
CA LEU A 36 -4.13 -1.89 -3.70
C LEU A 36 -2.86 -1.32 -4.33
N SER A 37 -2.99 -0.60 -5.44
CA SER A 37 -1.85 0.00 -6.13
C SER A 37 -2.15 1.41 -6.63
N ASN A 38 -1.11 2.24 -6.70
CA ASN A 38 -1.17 3.55 -7.32
C ASN A 38 -0.79 3.40 -8.81
N PRO A 39 -1.68 3.67 -9.77
CA PRO A 39 -1.38 3.52 -11.20
C PRO A 39 -0.27 4.48 -11.67
N HIS A 40 0.00 5.56 -10.94
CA HIS A 40 1.01 6.55 -11.31
C HIS A 40 2.45 6.11 -10.98
N THR A 41 2.64 5.07 -10.17
CA THR A 41 3.99 4.58 -9.83
C THR A 41 4.61 3.69 -10.91
N GLN A 42 3.81 3.17 -11.86
CA GLN A 42 4.29 2.31 -12.95
C GLN A 42 5.08 3.06 -14.04
N ASN A 43 5.07 4.40 -14.00
CA ASN A 43 5.69 5.26 -15.01
C ASN A 43 6.84 6.11 -14.45
N ALA A 44 7.31 5.83 -13.23
CA ALA A 44 8.09 6.76 -12.43
C ALA A 44 9.62 6.55 -12.50
N ASP A 45 10.18 6.48 -13.70
CA ASP A 45 11.53 7.00 -13.92
C ASP A 45 11.42 8.53 -14.06
N ASN A 46 11.22 9.26 -12.95
CA ASN A 46 11.43 10.74 -12.82
C ASN A 46 10.23 11.67 -12.49
N GLN A 47 9.05 11.22 -12.05
CA GLN A 47 7.94 12.17 -11.78
C GLN A 47 7.23 12.06 -10.43
N LEU A 48 7.73 11.28 -9.48
CA LEU A 48 6.88 10.90 -8.34
C LEU A 48 6.70 11.94 -7.22
N LEU A 49 7.39 13.08 -7.20
CA LEU A 49 7.34 13.96 -6.01
C LEU A 49 7.44 15.47 -6.32
N VAL A 50 6.91 15.92 -7.46
CA VAL A 50 6.71 17.36 -7.70
C VAL A 50 5.22 17.62 -7.92
N GLU A 51 4.41 17.40 -6.88
CA GLU A 51 3.16 18.11 -6.72
C GLU A 51 2.63 17.78 -5.31
N ASN A 52 2.95 18.64 -4.33
CA ASN A 52 2.25 18.71 -3.05
C ASN A 52 0.74 19.06 -3.19
N GLN A 53 0.18 18.92 -4.40
CA GLN A 53 -1.18 19.29 -4.78
C GLN A 53 -1.96 18.12 -5.38
N LYS A 54 -1.31 17.01 -5.76
CA LYS A 54 -2.02 15.88 -6.35
C LYS A 54 -2.44 14.90 -5.25
N PRO A 55 -3.74 14.54 -5.18
CA PRO A 55 -4.21 13.55 -4.22
C PRO A 55 -3.53 12.22 -4.49
N MET A 56 -3.20 11.53 -3.40
CA MET A 56 -2.61 10.21 -3.48
C MET A 56 -3.71 9.15 -3.43
N GLU A 57 -3.76 8.34 -4.48
CA GLU A 57 -4.86 7.43 -4.72
C GLU A 57 -4.36 5.99 -4.84
N LEU A 58 -5.05 5.07 -4.18
CA LEU A 58 -4.84 3.63 -4.28
C LEU A 58 -6.08 2.97 -4.84
N PHE A 59 -5.90 2.12 -5.85
CA PHE A 59 -6.98 1.43 -6.55
C PHE A 59 -6.88 -0.07 -6.33
N VAL A 60 -8.02 -0.76 -6.29
CA VAL A 60 -8.04 -2.23 -6.25
C VAL A 60 -7.52 -2.77 -7.59
N GLN A 61 -6.41 -3.50 -7.55
CA GLN A 61 -5.84 -4.11 -8.75
C GLN A 61 -6.80 -5.14 -9.33
N GLY A 62 -7.05 -5.06 -10.64
CA GLY A 62 -7.97 -5.95 -11.35
C GLY A 62 -9.45 -5.61 -11.19
N SER A 63 -9.79 -4.58 -10.41
CA SER A 63 -11.16 -4.05 -10.38
C SER A 63 -11.47 -3.23 -11.63
N ARG A 64 -12.73 -3.26 -12.06
CA ARG A 64 -13.27 -2.35 -13.10
C ARG A 64 -13.73 -1.01 -12.51
N GLU A 65 -13.73 -0.90 -11.19
CA GLU A 65 -14.11 0.31 -10.48
C GLU A 65 -13.12 1.43 -10.80
N LYS A 66 -13.67 2.59 -11.19
CA LYS A 66 -12.88 3.78 -11.49
C LYS A 66 -12.61 4.64 -10.25
N ALA A 67 -13.33 4.39 -9.16
CA ALA A 67 -13.13 5.08 -7.90
C ALA A 67 -11.94 4.47 -7.14
N PRO A 68 -11.11 5.29 -6.50
CA PRO A 68 -10.03 4.80 -5.65
C PRO A 68 -10.60 4.12 -4.39
N ALA A 69 -9.89 3.10 -3.93
CA ALA A 69 -10.17 2.43 -2.66
C ALA A 69 -9.73 3.26 -1.46
N LEU A 70 -8.70 4.08 -1.63
CA LEU A 70 -8.20 5.03 -0.64
C LEU A 70 -7.67 6.27 -1.37
N THR A 71 -8.09 7.44 -0.91
CA THR A 71 -7.59 8.75 -1.34
C THR A 71 -7.11 9.51 -0.11
N MET A 72 -5.91 10.08 -0.21
CA MET A 72 -5.33 10.94 0.82
C MET A 72 -4.91 12.26 0.18
N THR A 73 -5.45 13.36 0.70
CA THR A 73 -5.24 14.71 0.16
C THR A 73 -4.83 15.65 1.28
N MET A 74 -3.76 16.42 1.08
CA MET A 74 -3.38 17.48 2.01
C MET A 74 -4.37 18.63 1.88
N VAL A 75 -5.07 18.95 2.97
CA VAL A 75 -6.00 20.08 3.02
C VAL A 75 -5.26 21.32 3.50
N GLU A 76 -4.46 21.15 4.56
CA GLU A 76 -3.59 22.17 5.15
C GLU A 76 -2.29 21.51 5.61
N GLU A 77 -1.27 22.30 5.95
CA GLU A 77 0.00 21.77 6.41
C GLU A 77 -0.20 20.87 7.65
N GLY A 78 0.26 19.62 7.54
CA GLY A 78 0.06 18.59 8.57
C GLY A 78 -1.36 18.02 8.69
N HIS A 79 -2.33 18.50 7.91
CA HIS A 79 -3.73 18.04 7.94
C HIS A 79 -4.12 17.37 6.63
N TYR A 80 -4.55 16.12 6.72
CA TYR A 80 -4.92 15.30 5.57
C TYR A 80 -6.38 14.87 5.66
N ALA A 81 -7.12 15.08 4.59
CA ALA A 81 -8.41 14.42 4.37
C ALA A 81 -8.16 13.03 3.80
N VAL A 82 -8.87 12.04 4.34
CA VAL A 82 -8.77 10.64 3.92
C VAL A 82 -10.16 10.12 3.61
N ASP A 83 -10.37 9.77 2.34
CA ASP A 83 -11.58 9.08 1.89
C ASP A 83 -11.20 7.63 1.58
N PHE A 84 -11.99 6.67 2.05
CA PHE A 84 -11.71 5.25 1.83
C PHE A 84 -12.99 4.45 1.60
N HIS A 85 -12.89 3.45 0.72
CA HIS A 85 -13.99 2.54 0.44
C HIS A 85 -14.30 1.69 1.67
N ALA A 86 -15.57 1.35 1.89
CA ALA A 86 -16.06 0.55 3.03
C ALA A 86 -15.46 -0.87 3.17
N GLN A 87 -14.60 -1.28 2.23
CA GLN A 87 -13.86 -2.54 2.28
C GLN A 87 -12.60 -2.42 3.16
N LEU A 88 -12.19 -1.19 3.48
CA LEU A 88 -11.14 -0.87 4.44
C LEU A 88 -11.77 -0.43 5.75
N SER A 89 -11.27 -0.97 6.86
CA SER A 89 -11.55 -0.41 8.17
C SER A 89 -10.79 0.91 8.36
N THR A 90 -11.28 1.75 9.27
CA THR A 90 -10.59 2.98 9.69
C THR A 90 -9.15 2.71 10.10
N LEU A 91 -8.88 1.59 10.79
CA LEU A 91 -7.52 1.23 11.20
C LEU A 91 -6.62 0.89 10.02
N GLN A 92 -7.12 0.15 9.03
CA GLN A 92 -6.37 -0.19 7.82
C GLN A 92 -6.07 1.07 6.99
N ALA A 93 -7.07 1.93 6.81
CA ALA A 93 -6.89 3.20 6.10
C ALA A 93 -5.86 4.08 6.81
N PHE A 94 -6.02 4.28 8.13
CA PHE A 94 -5.09 5.07 8.94
C PHE A 94 -3.66 4.53 8.89
N SER A 95 -3.48 3.22 9.09
CA SER A 95 -2.14 2.60 9.05
C SER A 95 -1.49 2.73 7.68
N THR A 96 -2.30 2.66 6.62
CA THR A 96 -1.84 2.86 5.24
C THR A 96 -1.39 4.31 5.03
N CYS A 97 -2.17 5.30 5.47
CA CYS A 97 -1.78 6.71 5.41
C CYS A 97 -0.46 6.99 6.12
N VAL A 98 -0.27 6.47 7.33
CA VAL A 98 0.99 6.60 8.09
C VAL A 98 2.16 6.00 7.31
N ALA A 99 1.99 4.79 6.78
CA ALA A 99 3.04 4.13 6.00
C ALA A 99 3.43 4.95 4.77
N ILE A 100 2.46 5.59 4.11
CA ILE A 100 2.76 6.38 2.94
C ILE A 100 3.45 7.70 3.31
N LEU A 101 2.96 8.43 4.32
CA LEU A 101 3.61 9.65 4.80
C LEU A 101 5.08 9.40 5.15
N HIS A 102 5.33 8.34 5.93
CA HIS A 102 6.68 7.94 6.30
C HIS A 102 7.53 7.57 5.07
N GLY A 103 6.94 6.89 4.08
CA GLY A 103 7.60 6.64 2.80
C GLY A 103 7.99 7.94 2.09
N THR A 104 7.07 8.88 1.94
CA THR A 104 7.31 10.14 1.21
C THR A 104 8.38 11.02 1.87
N GLU A 105 8.45 11.08 3.20
CA GLU A 105 9.49 11.80 3.93
C GLU A 105 10.88 11.20 3.65
N THR A 106 10.99 9.87 3.64
CA THR A 106 12.26 9.20 3.33
C THR A 106 12.71 9.41 1.89
N PHE A 107 11.77 9.48 0.93
CA PHE A 107 12.10 9.78 -0.46
C PHE A 107 12.51 11.24 -0.68
N ALA A 108 11.90 12.20 0.02
CA ALA A 108 12.29 13.60 -0.03
C ALA A 108 13.73 13.81 0.49
N ALA A 109 14.09 13.14 1.59
CA ALA A 109 15.45 13.18 2.13
C ALA A 109 16.49 12.58 1.15
N ALA A 110 16.18 11.44 0.53
CA ALA A 110 17.08 10.79 -0.44
C ALA A 110 17.19 11.51 -1.80
N GLY A 111 16.22 12.36 -2.15
CA GLY A 111 16.29 13.26 -3.31
C GLY A 111 17.19 14.48 -3.07
N GLN A 112 17.32 14.91 -1.82
CA GLN A 112 18.17 16.04 -1.43
C GLN A 112 19.66 15.68 -1.52
N GLU A 113 20.06 14.47 -1.10
CA GLU A 113 21.47 14.05 -1.10
C GLU A 113 22.09 13.96 -2.50
N ARG A 114 21.29 13.62 -3.52
CA ARG A 114 21.74 13.50 -4.91
C ARG A 114 21.96 14.84 -5.63
N ASN A 115 21.44 15.94 -5.10
CA ASN A 115 21.64 17.29 -5.67
C ASN A 115 22.88 18.01 -5.11
N THR A 116 23.52 17.47 -4.08
CA THR A 116 24.70 18.07 -3.41
C THR A 116 26.04 17.48 -3.83
N GLN A 117 26.08 16.55 -4.79
CA GLN A 117 27.32 15.93 -5.30
C GLN A 117 27.76 16.44 -6.69
N LEU A 118 27.36 17.66 -7.08
CA LEU A 118 27.94 18.35 -8.25
C LEU A 118 29.25 19.04 -7.90
#